data_AF-A0AAD3HTM4-F1
#
_entry.id   AF-A0AAD3HTM4-F1
#
_cell.length_a   1.000
_cell.length_b   1.000
_cell.length_c   1.000
_cell.angle_alpha   90.00
_cell.angle_beta   90.00
_cell.angle_gamma   90.00
#
_symmetry.space_group_name_H-M   'P 1'
#
loop_
_entity.id
_entity.type
_entity.pdbx_description
1 polymer ?
#
loop_
_entity_poly.entity_id
_entity_poly.type
_entity_poly.pdbx_seq_one_letter_code
_entity_poly.pdbx_strand_id
1 'polypeptide(L)'
;RTYYQASALLKAAEAAPAGSEREATVRQAVSMLLRVPLVVHLESLTSQLANLKHYEGIVTVPLAAAAARDPEGLALRPEMGPACEMARQRRREAYGHIFAALRAVLGGGGEGGAGGSAAALTTAERTAFKSALLKAALASSDRFFMDELYGFLIGFGAAEELLSREAPGLEEYLVREGGLLPAVASS
;
A
#
# COMPACT_ATOMS: atom_id res chain seq x y z
N ARG A 1 -3.20 -13.11 21.34
CA ARG A 1 -1.97 -12.71 22.07
C ARG A 1 -1.00 -11.92 21.19
N THR A 2 -0.67 -12.40 19.98
CA THR A 2 0.27 -11.75 19.05
C THR A 2 -0.07 -10.30 18.72
N TYR A 3 -1.33 -10.00 18.37
CA TYR A 3 -1.78 -8.64 18.05
C TYR A 3 -1.48 -7.65 19.19
N TYR A 4 -1.93 -7.95 20.42
CA TYR A 4 -1.72 -7.06 21.57
C TYR A 4 -0.25 -6.84 21.91
N GLN A 5 0.60 -7.87 21.72
CA GLN A 5 2.05 -7.72 21.91
C GLN A 5 2.65 -6.77 20.87
N ALA A 6 2.28 -6.92 19.59
CA ALA A 6 2.73 -6.03 18.54
C ALA A 6 2.25 -4.59 18.76
N SER A 7 0.98 -4.40 19.16
CA SER A 7 0.44 -3.07 19.51
C SER A 7 1.18 -2.44 20.69
N ALA A 8 1.60 -3.22 21.69
CA ALA A 8 2.40 -2.72 22.80
C ALA A 8 3.81 -2.27 22.34
N LEU A 9 4.45 -3.02 21.42
CA LEU A 9 5.72 -2.62 20.83
C LEU A 9 5.62 -1.32 20.02
N LEU A 10 4.54 -1.16 19.23
CA LEU A 10 4.33 0.09 18.49
C LEU A 10 4.13 1.29 19.42
N LYS A 11 3.35 1.13 20.49
CA LYS A 11 3.19 2.17 21.53
C LYS A 11 4.52 2.51 22.22
N ALA A 12 5.33 1.50 22.52
CA ALA A 12 6.66 1.72 23.08
C ALA A 12 7.59 2.45 22.11
N ALA A 13 7.53 2.12 20.82
CA ALA A 13 8.29 2.80 19.78
C ALA A 13 7.88 4.27 19.63
N GLU A 14 6.59 4.61 19.75
CA GLU A 14 6.12 6.00 19.71
C GLU A 14 6.67 6.85 20.87
N ALA A 15 6.87 6.24 22.04
CA ALA A 15 7.45 6.91 23.20
C ALA A 15 8.99 6.98 23.16
N ALA A 16 9.65 6.24 22.26
CA ALA A 16 11.09 6.16 22.16
C ALA A 16 11.66 7.29 21.25
N PRO A 17 12.89 7.77 21.53
CA PRO A 17 13.57 8.71 20.64
C PRO A 17 13.80 8.10 19.26
N ALA A 18 13.87 8.96 18.23
CA ALA A 18 14.18 8.50 16.87
C ALA A 18 15.59 7.90 16.80
N GLY A 19 15.69 6.71 16.20
CA GLY A 19 16.95 5.99 16.07
C GLY A 19 16.75 4.54 15.66
N SER A 20 17.88 3.83 15.49
CA SER A 20 17.93 2.44 15.04
C SER A 20 17.19 1.45 15.95
N GLU A 21 17.21 1.67 17.26
CA GLU A 21 16.50 0.82 18.24
C GLU A 21 14.98 0.95 18.10
N ARG A 22 14.49 2.18 17.91
CA ARG A 22 13.07 2.42 17.62
C ARG A 22 12.67 1.74 16.32
N GLU A 23 13.45 1.90 15.27
CA GLU A 23 13.21 1.25 13.97
C GLU A 23 13.22 -0.28 14.06
N ALA A 24 14.12 -0.87 14.84
CA ALA A 24 14.15 -2.30 15.09
C ALA A 24 12.88 -2.78 15.82
N THR A 25 12.43 -2.00 16.81
CA THR A 25 11.19 -2.28 17.55
C THR A 25 9.97 -2.24 16.63
N VAL A 26 9.89 -1.25 15.74
CA VAL A 26 8.80 -1.15 14.76
C VAL A 26 8.82 -2.33 13.78
N ARG A 27 10.00 -2.70 13.25
CA ARG A 27 10.14 -3.87 12.37
C ARG A 27 9.73 -5.16 13.06
N GLN A 28 10.06 -5.33 14.34
CA GLN A 28 9.61 -6.47 15.13
C GLN A 28 8.08 -6.48 15.30
N ALA A 29 7.47 -5.33 15.60
CA ALA A 29 6.03 -5.26 15.72
C ALA A 29 5.32 -5.59 14.40
N VAL A 30 5.81 -5.06 13.27
CA VAL A 30 5.28 -5.34 11.93
C VAL A 30 5.40 -6.83 11.60
N SER A 31 6.54 -7.48 11.87
CA SER A 31 6.70 -8.92 11.62
C SER A 31 5.72 -9.78 12.44
N MET A 32 5.36 -9.33 13.64
CA MET A 32 4.31 -9.96 14.44
C MET A 32 2.91 -9.77 13.86
N LEU A 33 2.60 -8.57 13.33
CA LEU A 33 1.30 -8.27 12.71
C LEU A 33 1.10 -9.04 11.40
N LEU A 34 2.17 -9.24 10.62
CA LEU A 34 2.13 -10.05 9.39
C LEU A 34 1.73 -11.51 9.64
N ARG A 35 1.84 -12.01 10.88
CA ARG A 35 1.38 -13.36 11.28
C ARG A 35 -0.10 -13.43 11.60
N VAL A 36 -0.76 -12.29 11.82
CA VAL A 36 -2.17 -12.20 12.21
C VAL A 36 -2.90 -11.08 11.43
N PRO A 37 -2.75 -10.99 10.09
CA PRO A 37 -3.15 -9.80 9.34
C PRO A 37 -4.67 -9.57 9.33
N LEU A 38 -5.48 -10.61 9.52
CA LEU A 38 -6.95 -10.51 9.54
C LEU A 38 -7.53 -9.76 10.74
N VAL A 39 -6.81 -9.71 11.87
CA VAL A 39 -7.27 -9.04 13.09
C VAL A 39 -6.68 -7.64 13.25
N VAL A 40 -5.89 -7.19 12.28
CA VAL A 40 -5.22 -5.88 12.32
C VAL A 40 -6.22 -4.79 11.93
N HIS A 41 -6.34 -3.76 12.78
CA HIS A 41 -7.10 -2.55 12.44
C HIS A 41 -6.27 -1.65 11.52
N LEU A 42 -6.35 -1.90 10.21
CA LEU A 42 -5.46 -1.30 9.20
C LEU A 42 -5.43 0.23 9.24
N GLU A 43 -6.56 0.90 9.40
CA GLU A 43 -6.62 2.38 9.45
C GLU A 43 -5.80 2.97 10.60
N SER A 44 -5.90 2.37 11.79
CA SER A 44 -5.15 2.83 12.97
C SER A 44 -3.67 2.50 12.81
N LEU A 45 -3.36 1.32 12.28
CA LEU A 45 -1.99 0.90 12.03
C LEU A 45 -1.29 1.80 11.01
N THR A 46 -1.91 2.08 9.84
CA THR A 46 -1.27 2.89 8.80
C THR A 46 -0.97 4.31 9.30
N SER A 47 -1.87 4.87 10.11
CA SER A 47 -1.67 6.18 10.75
C SER A 47 -0.49 6.13 11.74
N GLN A 48 -0.43 5.09 12.57
CA GLN A 48 0.67 4.90 13.53
C GLN A 48 2.02 4.69 12.83
N LEU A 49 2.07 3.88 11.77
CA LEU A 49 3.29 3.63 11.00
C LEU A 49 3.75 4.88 10.23
N ALA A 50 2.83 5.73 9.77
CA ALA A 50 3.17 7.01 9.17
C ALA A 50 3.88 7.94 10.17
N ASN A 51 3.37 8.03 11.41
CA ASN A 51 4.01 8.80 12.49
C ASN A 51 5.40 8.26 12.85
N LEU A 52 5.57 6.93 12.80
CA LEU A 52 6.83 6.24 13.03
C LEU A 52 7.77 6.26 11.81
N LYS A 53 7.37 6.89 10.70
CA LYS A 53 8.10 6.94 9.41
C LYS A 53 8.42 5.56 8.83
N HIS A 54 7.63 4.54 9.16
CA HIS A 54 7.81 3.16 8.69
C HIS A 54 6.95 2.87 7.45
N TYR A 55 7.34 3.43 6.32
CA TYR A 55 6.56 3.44 5.08
C TYR A 55 6.37 2.04 4.46
N GLU A 56 7.35 1.16 4.62
CA GLU A 56 7.27 -0.22 4.14
C GLU A 56 6.09 -0.97 4.79
N GLY A 57 5.91 -0.83 6.11
CA GLY A 57 4.81 -1.45 6.83
C GLY A 57 3.43 -0.94 6.43
N ILE A 58 3.31 0.31 5.94
CA ILE A 58 2.07 0.88 5.41
C ILE A 58 1.61 0.12 4.16
N VAL A 59 2.55 -0.50 3.43
CA VAL A 59 2.25 -1.31 2.24
C VAL A 59 2.13 -2.79 2.60
N THR A 60 3.14 -3.34 3.29
CA THR A 60 3.24 -4.79 3.48
C THR A 60 2.13 -5.37 4.34
N VAL A 61 1.66 -4.67 5.38
CA VAL A 61 0.61 -5.19 6.26
C VAL A 61 -0.76 -5.19 5.58
N PRO A 62 -1.21 -4.12 4.90
CA PRO A 62 -2.45 -4.19 4.12
C PRO A 62 -2.40 -5.20 2.98
N LEU A 63 -1.27 -5.38 2.29
CA LEU A 63 -1.12 -6.45 1.27
C LEU A 63 -1.28 -7.84 1.90
N ALA A 64 -0.66 -8.10 3.05
CA ALA A 64 -0.83 -9.36 3.77
C ALA A 64 -2.29 -9.56 4.22
N ALA A 65 -2.98 -8.50 4.62
CA ALA A 65 -4.40 -8.56 4.96
C ALA A 65 -5.28 -8.83 3.73
N ALA A 66 -4.97 -8.23 2.58
CA ALA A 66 -5.66 -8.51 1.32
C ALA A 66 -5.52 -9.98 0.94
N ALA A 67 -4.30 -10.53 0.95
CA ALA A 67 -4.05 -11.93 0.66
C ALA A 67 -4.77 -12.87 1.65
N ALA A 68 -4.78 -12.55 2.94
CA ALA A 68 -5.46 -13.37 3.94
C ALA A 68 -7.00 -13.35 3.82
N ARG A 69 -7.57 -12.29 3.24
CA ARG A 69 -9.01 -12.18 2.94
C ARG A 69 -9.43 -12.92 1.66
N ASP A 70 -8.46 -13.30 0.84
CA ASP A 70 -8.62 -14.04 -0.42
C ASP A 70 -7.61 -15.20 -0.52
N PRO A 71 -7.67 -16.20 0.38
CA PRO A 71 -6.66 -17.26 0.47
C PRO A 71 -6.61 -18.17 -0.76
N GLU A 72 -7.72 -18.28 -1.50
CA GLU A 72 -7.82 -19.10 -2.71
C GLU A 72 -7.40 -18.32 -3.98
N GLY A 73 -7.12 -17.02 -3.86
CA GLY A 73 -6.77 -16.16 -4.97
C GLY A 73 -7.91 -15.99 -5.98
N LEU A 74 -9.16 -15.97 -5.50
CA LEU A 74 -10.35 -15.86 -6.32
C LEU A 74 -10.42 -14.54 -7.07
N ALA A 75 -9.79 -13.48 -6.55
CA ALA A 75 -9.76 -12.17 -7.22
C ALA A 75 -9.12 -12.21 -8.62
N LEU A 76 -8.27 -13.22 -8.87
CA LEU A 76 -7.58 -13.44 -10.14
C LEU A 76 -8.28 -14.47 -11.05
N ARG A 77 -9.47 -14.97 -10.67
CA ARG A 77 -10.21 -16.04 -11.36
C ARG A 77 -11.55 -15.53 -11.93
N PRO A 78 -11.54 -14.79 -13.06
CA PRO A 78 -12.75 -14.20 -13.63
C PRO A 78 -13.86 -15.21 -13.95
N GLU A 79 -13.51 -16.48 -14.18
CA GLU A 79 -14.44 -17.59 -14.41
C GLU A 79 -15.35 -17.91 -13.22
N MET A 80 -15.00 -17.44 -12.02
CA MET A 80 -15.77 -17.65 -10.78
C MET A 80 -16.91 -16.65 -10.57
N GLY A 81 -17.12 -15.72 -11.52
CA GLY A 81 -18.27 -14.82 -11.55
C GLY A 81 -18.41 -14.00 -10.25
N PRO A 82 -19.58 -14.01 -9.57
CA PRO A 82 -19.81 -13.18 -8.37
C PRO A 82 -18.81 -13.40 -7.24
N ALA A 83 -18.29 -14.63 -7.06
CA ALA A 83 -17.31 -14.92 -6.00
C ALA A 83 -15.97 -14.20 -6.24
N CYS A 84 -15.56 -14.08 -7.51
CA CYS A 84 -14.40 -13.29 -7.91
C CYS A 84 -14.58 -11.81 -7.55
N GLU A 85 -15.74 -11.22 -7.85
CA GLU A 85 -16.00 -9.82 -7.53
C GLU A 85 -16.01 -9.56 -6.02
N MET A 86 -16.58 -10.47 -5.22
CA MET A 86 -16.51 -10.36 -3.77
C MET A 86 -15.06 -10.43 -3.25
N ALA A 87 -14.23 -11.31 -3.80
CA ALA A 87 -12.83 -11.41 -3.42
C ALA A 87 -12.04 -10.14 -3.80
N ARG A 88 -12.28 -9.60 -5.01
CA ARG A 88 -11.72 -8.31 -5.46
C ARG A 88 -12.10 -7.19 -4.51
N GLN A 89 -13.36 -7.11 -4.12
CA GLN A 89 -13.85 -6.09 -3.19
C GLN A 89 -13.14 -6.16 -1.84
N ARG A 90 -13.00 -7.35 -1.25
CA ARG A 90 -12.30 -7.54 0.04
C ARG A 90 -10.83 -7.14 -0.02
N ARG A 91 -10.16 -7.36 -1.15
CA ARG A 91 -8.78 -6.94 -1.39
C ARG A 91 -8.68 -5.42 -1.55
N ARG A 92 -9.57 -4.82 -2.34
CA ARG A 92 -9.66 -3.35 -2.52
C ARG A 92 -9.85 -2.61 -1.20
N GLU A 93 -10.66 -3.14 -0.29
CA GLU A 93 -10.80 -2.57 1.06
C GLU A 93 -9.46 -2.46 1.80
N ALA A 94 -8.60 -3.47 1.69
CA ALA A 94 -7.28 -3.44 2.30
C ALA A 94 -6.33 -2.48 1.54
N TYR A 95 -6.33 -2.50 0.21
CA TYR A 95 -5.54 -1.58 -0.62
C TYR A 95 -5.91 -0.11 -0.42
N GLY A 96 -7.18 0.16 -0.09
CA GLY A 96 -7.69 1.50 0.19
C GLY A 96 -6.86 2.26 1.23
N HIS A 97 -6.28 1.56 2.21
CA HIS A 97 -5.39 2.17 3.20
C HIS A 97 -4.04 2.61 2.59
N ILE A 98 -3.51 1.83 1.65
CA ILE A 98 -2.29 2.19 0.89
C ILE A 98 -2.59 3.40 0.00
N PHE A 99 -3.70 3.37 -0.73
CA PHE A 99 -4.10 4.47 -1.63
C PHE A 99 -4.44 5.75 -0.87
N ALA A 100 -5.00 5.67 0.34
CA ALA A 100 -5.18 6.81 1.21
C ALA A 100 -3.84 7.45 1.59
N ALA A 101 -2.84 6.63 1.97
CA ALA A 101 -1.50 7.12 2.27
C ALA A 101 -0.81 7.74 1.03
N LEU A 102 -0.93 7.09 -0.14
CA LEU A 102 -0.41 7.62 -1.40
C LEU A 102 -1.07 8.95 -1.77
N ARG A 103 -2.39 9.06 -1.66
CA ARG A 103 -3.13 10.30 -1.91
C ARG A 103 -2.63 11.44 -1.01
N ALA A 104 -2.40 11.18 0.27
CA ALA A 104 -1.91 12.18 1.21
C ALA A 104 -0.53 12.75 0.83
N VAL A 105 0.35 11.92 0.25
CA VAL A 105 1.71 12.35 -0.15
C VAL A 105 1.81 12.84 -1.59
N LEU A 106 0.93 12.38 -2.49
CA LEU A 106 0.83 12.84 -3.88
C LEU A 106 0.09 14.19 -3.99
N GLY A 107 -0.96 14.40 -3.18
CA GLY A 107 -1.84 15.59 -3.22
C GLY A 107 -1.27 16.87 -2.59
N GLY A 108 0.05 17.06 -2.59
CA GLY A 108 0.69 18.24 -1.99
C GLY A 108 0.60 19.49 -2.85
N GLY A 109 -0.57 20.16 -2.92
CA GLY A 109 -0.67 21.50 -3.52
C GLY A 109 -2.03 21.99 -4.02
N GLY A 110 -3.16 21.58 -3.43
CA GLY A 110 -4.49 22.11 -3.79
C GLY A 110 -5.33 22.42 -2.55
N GLU A 111 -5.82 23.65 -2.46
CA GLU A 111 -6.63 24.19 -1.36
C GLU A 111 -7.85 23.31 -1.04
N GLY A 112 -8.05 22.97 0.23
CA GLY A 112 -9.22 22.21 0.69
C GLY A 112 -8.96 21.52 2.02
N GLY A 113 -9.14 22.26 3.12
CA GLY A 113 -8.91 21.74 4.47
C GLY A 113 -9.93 20.68 4.91
N ALA A 114 -9.46 19.73 5.73
CA ALA A 114 -10.01 19.42 7.06
C ALA A 114 -9.33 18.17 7.65
N GLY A 115 -8.71 18.34 8.81
CA GLY A 115 -8.74 17.36 9.89
C GLY A 115 -7.76 16.17 9.82
N GLY A 116 -6.64 16.29 10.54
CA GLY A 116 -5.96 15.11 11.09
C GLY A 116 -4.44 15.19 11.10
N SER A 117 -3.88 15.83 12.13
CA SER A 117 -2.55 15.61 12.76
C SER A 117 -1.40 14.99 11.94
N ALA A 118 -1.23 15.33 10.67
CA ALA A 118 0.08 15.30 10.05
C ALA A 118 0.77 16.59 10.50
N ALA A 119 1.62 16.51 11.53
CA ALA A 119 2.66 17.54 11.71
C ALA A 119 3.19 17.87 10.31
N ALA A 120 3.02 19.11 9.88
CA ALA A 120 3.10 19.48 8.47
C ALA A 120 4.45 19.01 7.93
N LEU A 121 4.46 17.85 7.27
CA LEU A 121 5.68 17.25 6.75
C LEU A 121 6.34 18.32 5.91
N THR A 122 7.59 18.61 6.20
CA THR A 122 8.36 19.52 5.35
C THR A 122 8.32 19.01 3.92
N THR A 123 8.50 19.89 2.94
CA THR A 123 8.53 19.47 1.52
C THR A 123 9.54 18.33 1.29
N ALA A 124 10.68 18.38 1.98
CA ALA A 124 11.69 17.33 1.95
C ALA A 124 11.16 16.00 2.54
N GLU A 125 10.51 16.04 3.71
CA GLU A 125 9.93 14.83 4.33
C GLU A 125 8.78 14.25 3.50
N ARG A 126 7.92 15.09 2.92
CA ARG A 126 6.85 14.64 2.02
C ARG A 126 7.42 13.96 0.78
N THR A 127 8.49 14.52 0.21
CA THR A 127 9.17 13.94 -0.96
C THR A 127 9.83 12.61 -0.61
N ALA A 128 10.51 12.52 0.55
CA ALA A 128 11.10 11.28 1.04
C ALA A 128 10.04 10.21 1.31
N PHE A 129 8.94 10.59 1.95
CA PHE A 129 7.78 9.71 2.20
C PHE A 129 7.24 9.20 0.87
N LYS A 130 6.84 10.10 -0.04
CA LYS A 130 6.33 9.74 -1.37
C LYS A 130 7.25 8.73 -2.06
N SER A 131 8.55 9.00 -2.07
CA SER A 131 9.51 8.12 -2.74
C SER A 131 9.61 6.74 -2.11
N ALA A 132 9.64 6.67 -0.77
CA ALA A 132 9.70 5.41 -0.05
C ALA A 132 8.40 4.59 -0.17
N LEU A 133 7.24 5.25 -0.10
CA LEU A 133 5.94 4.59 -0.20
C LEU A 133 5.71 4.04 -1.61
N LEU A 134 6.01 4.81 -2.66
CA LEU A 134 5.94 4.33 -4.04
C LEU A 134 6.91 3.18 -4.30
N LYS A 135 8.15 3.28 -3.79
CA LYS A 135 9.12 2.19 -3.91
C LYS A 135 8.60 0.90 -3.26
N ALA A 136 8.03 0.99 -2.06
CA ALA A 136 7.46 -0.17 -1.37
C ALA A 136 6.24 -0.75 -2.11
N ALA A 137 5.37 0.10 -2.65
CA ALA A 137 4.20 -0.33 -3.43
C ALA A 137 4.60 -1.04 -4.73
N LEU A 138 5.54 -0.47 -5.49
CA LEU A 138 6.01 -1.03 -6.77
C LEU A 138 6.85 -2.30 -6.61
N ALA A 139 7.32 -2.61 -5.40
CA ALA A 139 8.00 -3.87 -5.10
C ALA A 139 7.04 -5.05 -4.87
N SER A 140 5.72 -4.83 -4.94
CA SER A 140 4.73 -5.88 -4.75
C SER A 140 4.71 -6.88 -5.91
N SER A 141 4.56 -8.17 -5.59
CA SER A 141 4.30 -9.23 -6.56
C SER A 141 2.80 -9.54 -6.72
N ASP A 142 1.93 -8.82 -6.02
CA ASP A 142 0.48 -8.98 -6.09
C ASP A 142 -0.05 -8.36 -7.38
N ARG A 143 -0.32 -9.18 -8.40
CA ARG A 143 -0.77 -8.71 -9.72
C ARG A 143 -2.05 -7.87 -9.66
N PHE A 144 -3.04 -8.27 -8.85
CA PHE A 144 -4.29 -7.52 -8.75
C PHE A 144 -4.07 -6.16 -8.09
N PHE A 145 -3.19 -6.10 -7.07
CA PHE A 145 -2.77 -4.83 -6.48
C PHE A 145 -2.03 -3.93 -7.48
N MET A 146 -1.12 -4.50 -8.28
CA MET A 146 -0.33 -3.72 -9.24
C MET A 146 -1.23 -3.07 -10.29
N ASP A 147 -2.25 -3.79 -10.78
CA ASP A 147 -3.24 -3.23 -11.70
C ASP A 147 -4.02 -2.07 -11.06
N GLU A 148 -4.52 -2.25 -9.84
CA GLU A 148 -5.23 -1.22 -9.10
C GLU A 148 -4.31 -0.01 -8.78
N LEU A 149 -3.02 -0.26 -8.50
CA LEU A 149 -2.01 0.77 -8.26
C LEU A 149 -1.75 1.61 -9.51
N TYR A 150 -1.59 0.98 -10.68
CA TYR A 150 -1.38 1.70 -11.94
C TYR A 150 -2.60 2.53 -12.32
N GLY A 151 -3.80 1.95 -12.22
CA GLY A 151 -5.05 2.67 -12.44
C GLY A 151 -5.19 3.87 -11.50
N PHE A 152 -4.86 3.68 -10.22
CA PHE A 152 -4.83 4.77 -9.24
C PHE A 152 -3.83 5.87 -9.63
N LEU A 153 -2.56 5.54 -9.93
CA LEU A 153 -1.53 6.53 -10.22
C LEU A 153 -1.82 7.32 -11.50
N ILE A 154 -2.29 6.64 -12.56
CA ILE A 154 -2.69 7.28 -13.82
C ILE A 154 -3.91 8.19 -13.58
N GLY A 155 -4.95 7.67 -12.92
CA GLY A 155 -6.15 8.44 -12.60
C GLY A 155 -5.89 9.64 -11.67
N PHE A 156 -4.85 9.56 -10.84
CA PHE A 156 -4.41 10.65 -9.97
C PHE A 156 -3.48 11.67 -10.68
N GLY A 157 -3.11 11.43 -11.94
CA GLY A 157 -2.19 12.29 -12.69
C GLY A 157 -0.72 12.14 -12.29
N ALA A 158 -0.36 11.04 -11.62
CA ALA A 158 1.00 10.73 -11.18
C ALA A 158 1.81 9.94 -12.23
N ALA A 159 1.53 10.14 -13.52
CA ALA A 159 2.20 9.41 -14.60
C ALA A 159 3.72 9.65 -14.63
N GLU A 160 4.18 10.87 -14.39
CA GLU A 160 5.62 11.19 -14.32
C GLU A 160 6.34 10.44 -13.18
N GLU A 161 5.67 10.30 -12.02
CA GLU A 161 6.21 9.52 -10.89
C GLU A 161 6.30 8.03 -11.23
N LEU A 162 5.39 7.54 -12.07
CA LEU A 162 5.37 6.15 -12.50
C LEU A 162 6.45 5.89 -13.57
N LEU A 163 6.60 6.78 -14.54
CA LEU A 163 7.59 6.67 -15.63
C LEU A 163 9.04 6.85 -15.15
N SER A 164 9.24 7.59 -14.05
CA SER A 164 10.58 7.79 -13.46
C SER A 164 11.04 6.64 -12.57
N ARG A 165 10.26 5.56 -12.46
CA ARG A 165 10.52 4.42 -11.58
C ARG A 165 10.48 3.09 -12.32
N GLU A 166 11.09 2.09 -11.72
CA GLU A 166 10.89 0.70 -12.13
C GLU A 166 9.44 0.29 -11.80
N ALA A 167 8.66 0.03 -12.84
CA ALA A 167 7.24 -0.34 -12.75
C ALA A 167 7.00 -1.69 -13.44
N PRO A 168 7.20 -2.82 -12.73
CA PRO A 168 7.12 -4.16 -13.31
C PRO A 168 5.73 -4.50 -13.85
N GLY A 169 5.65 -4.80 -15.15
CA GLY A 169 4.38 -5.15 -15.80
C GLY A 169 3.49 -3.96 -16.17
N LEU A 170 4.01 -2.73 -16.09
CA LEU A 170 3.28 -1.52 -16.52
C LEU A 170 2.90 -1.57 -18.00
N GLU A 171 3.81 -2.02 -18.87
CA GLU A 171 3.54 -2.13 -20.31
C GLU A 171 2.37 -3.07 -20.59
N GLU A 172 2.38 -4.27 -19.99
CA GLU A 172 1.28 -5.23 -20.11
C GLU A 172 -0.05 -4.66 -19.61
N TYR A 173 -0.02 -3.91 -18.50
CA TYR A 173 -1.18 -3.21 -17.98
C TYR A 173 -1.71 -2.18 -19.00
N LEU A 174 -0.84 -1.34 -19.55
CA LEU A 174 -1.21 -0.31 -20.53
C LEU A 174 -1.74 -0.89 -21.84
N VAL A 175 -1.16 -1.99 -22.32
CA VAL A 175 -1.65 -2.71 -23.51
C VAL A 175 -3.09 -3.20 -23.29
N ARG A 176 -3.34 -3.83 -22.14
CA ARG A 176 -4.66 -4.34 -21.77
C ARG A 176 -5.70 -3.24 -21.58
N GLU A 177 -5.37 -2.17 -20.86
CA GLU A 177 -6.30 -1.06 -20.60
C GLU A 177 -6.48 -0.14 -21.82
N GLY A 178 -5.45 0.01 -22.64
CA GLY A 178 -5.47 0.81 -23.87
C GLY A 178 -6.17 0.14 -25.05
N GLY A 179 -6.68 -1.09 -24.87
CA GLY A 179 -7.38 -1.84 -25.91
C GLY A 179 -6.50 -2.30 -27.07
N LEU A 180 -5.17 -2.25 -26.91
CA LEU A 180 -4.23 -2.80 -27.88
C LEU A 180 -4.22 -4.32 -27.68
N LEU A 181 -4.77 -5.06 -28.65
CA LEU A 181 -4.64 -6.51 -28.65
C LEU A 181 -3.15 -6.87 -28.64
N PRO A 182 -2.71 -7.89 -27.88
CA PRO A 182 -1.34 -8.37 -27.97
C PRO A 182 -1.08 -8.72 -29.44
N ALA A 183 0.02 -8.21 -29.99
CA ALA A 183 0.44 -8.56 -31.34
C ALA A 183 0.52 -10.08 -31.40
N VAL A 184 -0.44 -10.72 -32.09
CA VAL A 184 -0.42 -12.14 -32.37
C VAL A 184 0.86 -12.41 -33.13
N ALA A 185 1.87 -12.93 -32.43
CA ALA A 185 3.07 -13.44 -33.05
C ALA A 185 2.64 -14.56 -33.97
N SER A 186 2.56 -14.26 -35.27
CA SER A 186 2.28 -15.24 -36.30
C SER A 186 3.39 -16.29 -36.24
N SER A 187 3.02 -17.50 -35.84
CA SER A 187 3.85 -18.70 -35.95
C SER A 187 3.60 -19.33 -37.32
#